data_AF-A0A1E3IDR4-F1
#
_entry.id   AF-A0A1E3IDR4-F1
#
_cell.length_a   1.000
_cell.length_b   1.000
_cell.length_c   1.000
_cell.angle_alpha   90.00
_cell.angle_beta   90.00
_cell.angle_gamma   90.00
#
_symmetry.space_group_name_H-M   'P 1'
#
loop_
_entity.id
_entity.type
_entity.pdbx_description
1 polymer ?
#
loop_
_entity_poly.entity_id
_entity_poly.type
_entity_poly.pdbx_seq_one_letter_code
_entity_poly.pdbx_strand_id
1 'polypeptide(L)'
;MATIVTLPITLAAAPADYKKPAPAKLSAPTQLPVYPAGPSFIAVARRQILQRSFAEDDKVVADIRARAAEAKAKESGDGDIHPGLGEEEEPHEVLSSDPKEWKKQDHYAVLGLGHLRYKASDDHIKIAHRRKVLRHHPDKKASHHKGHGTNDDSFFKCIQKAHETLTHSERRRQFDSVDWNINDDIPDFKTLSSEPDAFCAAASRVFNREGRFSKNQPVPAFGDMTSSKKEVEGFYDFFYNFDSWRSFEWHDKEVNEGSDSRDDKRFTEKKNKSERARRKKEDNARLRELVDLVLSNDPRIKRIKAEEKAAREAKKKGGVAGQQKQLSAAEKKKLEEQKKKEEEEKKASEKKVSEASKADREATKKAKEAVRKNLKKWKKAIATIITNSNYFQAEGTAPIPQVIERQLSELDSLIELLEPEDVKDLKEKIEKAGNGEPAKAVLKEKVAVLGEKGAGKFSEFA
;
A
#
# COMPACT_ATOMS: atom_id res chain seq x y z
N MET A 1 -21.45 -57.98 -34.27
CA MET A 1 -21.26 -59.17 -33.41
C MET A 1 -20.62 -58.69 -32.12
N ALA A 2 -21.33 -58.78 -30.98
CA ALA A 2 -20.82 -58.28 -29.71
C ALA A 2 -19.90 -59.32 -29.06
N THR A 3 -18.65 -58.94 -28.80
CA THR A 3 -17.66 -59.75 -28.09
C THR A 3 -17.98 -59.76 -26.60
N ILE A 4 -18.36 -60.91 -26.06
CA ILE A 4 -18.58 -61.11 -24.63
C ILE A 4 -17.22 -61.32 -23.98
N VAL A 5 -16.80 -60.39 -23.11
CA VAL A 5 -15.60 -60.53 -22.28
C VAL A 5 -16.03 -61.01 -20.90
N THR A 6 -15.79 -62.27 -20.59
CA THR A 6 -15.97 -62.83 -19.25
C THR A 6 -14.78 -62.48 -18.37
N LEU A 7 -14.99 -61.63 -17.36
CA LEU A 7 -13.98 -61.29 -16.36
C LEU A 7 -13.91 -62.41 -15.30
N PRO A 8 -12.70 -62.84 -14.87
CA PRO A 8 -12.52 -63.89 -13.87
C PRO A 8 -12.67 -63.32 -12.46
N ILE A 9 -13.85 -62.81 -12.12
CA ILE A 9 -14.13 -62.30 -10.77
C ILE A 9 -14.72 -63.44 -9.96
N THR A 10 -13.91 -64.02 -9.08
CA THR A 10 -14.38 -64.94 -8.03
C THR A 10 -14.78 -64.10 -6.81
N LEU A 11 -16.06 -64.14 -6.44
CA LEU A 11 -16.53 -63.48 -5.22
C LEU A 11 -16.02 -64.27 -3.99
N ALA A 12 -15.48 -63.56 -3.01
CA ALA A 12 -15.02 -64.16 -1.75
C ALA A 12 -16.21 -64.74 -0.95
N ALA A 13 -15.96 -65.81 -0.18
CA ALA A 13 -16.96 -66.41 0.70
C ALA A 13 -17.47 -65.40 1.73
N ALA A 14 -18.78 -65.46 2.04
CA ALA A 14 -19.40 -64.56 3.00
C ALA A 14 -18.81 -64.75 4.42
N PRO A 15 -18.65 -63.68 5.22
CA PRO A 15 -18.13 -63.76 6.59
C PRO A 15 -18.98 -64.66 7.50
N ALA A 16 -18.37 -65.28 8.51
CA ALA A 16 -19.03 -66.24 9.41
C ALA A 16 -20.25 -65.65 10.17
N ASP A 17 -20.29 -64.33 10.36
CA ASP A 17 -21.40 -63.63 11.03
C ASP A 17 -22.55 -63.21 10.09
N TYR A 18 -22.49 -63.59 8.81
CA TYR A 18 -23.51 -63.21 7.84
C TYR A 18 -24.82 -63.99 8.06
N LYS A 19 -25.82 -63.32 8.65
CA LYS A 19 -27.20 -63.81 8.65
C LYS A 19 -27.87 -63.46 7.33
N LYS A 20 -28.22 -64.49 6.56
CA LYS A 20 -29.00 -64.35 5.32
C LYS A 20 -30.31 -63.60 5.63
N PRO A 21 -30.56 -62.41 5.05
CA PRO A 21 -31.84 -61.74 5.23
C PRO A 21 -32.94 -62.62 4.62
N ALA A 22 -34.04 -62.79 5.35
CA ALA A 22 -35.21 -63.49 4.81
C ALA A 22 -35.72 -62.72 3.57
N PRO A 23 -36.12 -63.41 2.49
CA PRO A 23 -36.66 -62.73 1.31
C PRO A 23 -37.95 -62.01 1.71
N ALA A 24 -37.87 -60.69 1.89
CA ALA A 24 -39.05 -59.85 1.98
C ALA A 24 -39.83 -60.02 0.66
N LYS A 25 -41.16 -60.17 0.75
CA LYS A 25 -42.02 -60.26 -0.44
C LYS A 25 -41.69 -59.09 -1.38
N LEU A 26 -41.42 -59.38 -2.65
CA LEU A 26 -41.26 -58.36 -3.67
C LEU A 26 -42.49 -57.45 -3.63
N SER A 27 -42.28 -56.16 -3.42
CA SER A 27 -43.36 -55.17 -3.50
C SER A 27 -44.00 -55.24 -4.88
N ALA A 28 -45.34 -55.19 -4.95
CA ALA A 28 -46.04 -55.15 -6.23
C ALA A 28 -45.51 -53.98 -7.08
N PRO A 29 -45.37 -54.15 -8.42
CA PRO A 29 -44.82 -53.11 -9.28
C PRO A 29 -45.70 -51.85 -9.20
N THR A 30 -45.11 -50.76 -8.74
CA THR A 30 -45.75 -49.44 -8.72
C THR A 30 -45.68 -48.84 -10.12
N GLN A 31 -46.82 -48.64 -10.76
CA GLN A 31 -46.90 -47.86 -11.98
C GLN A 31 -46.69 -46.38 -11.65
N LEU A 32 -45.51 -45.86 -12.00
CA LEU A 32 -45.20 -44.43 -11.88
C LEU A 32 -45.37 -43.76 -13.24
N PRO A 33 -45.96 -42.55 -13.31
CA PRO A 33 -46.01 -41.80 -14.55
C PRO A 33 -44.59 -41.45 -15.01
N VAL A 34 -44.24 -41.85 -16.22
CA VAL A 34 -42.96 -41.48 -16.84
C VAL A 34 -43.10 -40.09 -17.41
N TYR A 35 -42.50 -39.11 -16.73
CA TYR A 35 -42.40 -37.76 -17.26
C TYR A 35 -41.29 -37.71 -18.31
N PRO A 36 -41.53 -37.11 -19.48
CA PRO A 36 -40.48 -36.95 -20.46
C PRO A 36 -39.50 -35.90 -19.93
N ALA A 37 -38.29 -36.35 -19.59
CA ALA A 37 -37.24 -35.52 -19.03
C ALA A 37 -35.93 -35.73 -19.79
N GLY A 38 -35.07 -34.71 -19.80
CA GLY A 38 -33.74 -34.78 -20.37
C GLY A 38 -33.56 -34.03 -21.69
N PRO A 39 -32.32 -34.02 -22.22
CA PRO A 39 -31.93 -33.15 -23.33
C PRO A 39 -32.73 -33.40 -24.63
N SER A 40 -33.13 -34.64 -24.87
CA SER A 40 -33.91 -35.04 -26.04
C SER A 40 -35.34 -34.49 -25.99
N PHE A 41 -35.99 -34.55 -24.83
CA PHE A 41 -37.32 -33.96 -24.64
C PHE A 41 -37.28 -32.44 -24.78
N ILE A 42 -36.28 -31.78 -24.18
CA ILE A 42 -36.08 -30.34 -24.29
C ILE A 42 -35.86 -29.93 -25.75
N ALA A 43 -35.11 -30.72 -26.53
CA ALA A 43 -34.90 -30.48 -27.96
C ALA A 43 -36.19 -30.67 -28.78
N VAL A 44 -37.06 -31.62 -28.42
CA VAL A 44 -38.38 -31.78 -29.06
C VAL A 44 -39.28 -30.60 -28.72
N ALA A 45 -39.39 -30.24 -27.44
CA ALA A 45 -40.20 -29.12 -26.99
C ALA A 45 -39.73 -27.79 -27.61
N ARG A 46 -38.42 -27.54 -27.66
CA ARG A 46 -37.84 -26.35 -28.30
C ARG A 46 -38.20 -26.26 -29.78
N ARG A 47 -38.11 -27.37 -30.52
CA ARG A 47 -38.49 -27.40 -31.95
C ARG A 47 -39.97 -27.13 -32.15
N GLN A 48 -40.83 -27.71 -31.31
CA GLN A 48 -42.29 -27.49 -31.37
C GLN A 48 -42.67 -26.05 -31.04
N ILE A 49 -42.08 -25.46 -29.99
CA ILE A 49 -42.36 -24.09 -29.57
C ILE A 49 -41.88 -23.08 -30.63
N LEU A 50 -40.68 -23.31 -31.19
CA LEU A 50 -40.05 -22.38 -32.13
C LEU A 50 -40.42 -22.66 -33.59
N GLN A 51 -41.24 -23.69 -33.85
CA GLN A 51 -41.66 -24.11 -35.20
C GLN A 51 -40.48 -24.28 -36.16
N ARG A 52 -39.41 -24.95 -35.68
CA ARG A 52 -38.17 -25.16 -36.45
C ARG A 52 -38.07 -26.59 -36.96
N SER A 53 -37.54 -26.74 -38.17
CA SER A 53 -37.13 -28.06 -38.66
C SER A 53 -35.91 -28.59 -37.88
N PHE A 54 -35.66 -29.89 -37.97
CA PHE A 54 -34.50 -30.51 -37.31
C PHE A 54 -33.17 -29.88 -37.76
N ALA A 55 -33.03 -29.64 -39.07
CA ALA A 55 -31.82 -29.06 -39.65
C ALA A 55 -31.58 -27.60 -39.20
N GLU A 56 -32.65 -26.82 -39.01
CA GLU A 56 -32.53 -25.44 -38.53
C GLU A 56 -32.19 -25.38 -37.03
N ASP A 57 -32.81 -26.23 -36.22
CA ASP A 57 -32.51 -26.29 -34.78
C ASP A 57 -31.07 -26.78 -34.54
N ASP A 58 -30.61 -27.77 -35.30
CA ASP A 58 -29.23 -28.27 -35.22
C ASP A 58 -28.21 -27.20 -35.62
N LYS A 59 -28.47 -26.43 -36.68
CA LYS A 59 -27.62 -25.29 -37.06
C LYS A 59 -27.54 -24.25 -35.94
N VAL A 60 -28.68 -23.86 -35.37
CA VAL A 60 -28.71 -22.87 -34.29
C VAL A 60 -28.01 -23.38 -33.03
N VAL A 61 -28.16 -24.66 -32.68
CA VAL A 61 -27.44 -25.27 -31.56
C VAL A 61 -25.94 -25.33 -31.81
N ALA A 62 -25.53 -25.66 -33.04
CA ALA A 62 -24.13 -25.65 -33.45
C ALA A 62 -23.56 -24.23 -33.35
N ASP A 63 -24.28 -23.21 -33.80
CA ASP A 63 -23.86 -21.81 -33.71
C ASP A 63 -23.77 -21.33 -32.26
N ILE A 64 -24.72 -21.71 -31.40
CA ILE A 64 -24.69 -21.37 -29.96
C ILE A 64 -23.50 -22.06 -29.29
N ARG A 65 -23.22 -23.33 -29.63
CA ARG A 65 -22.06 -24.06 -29.12
C ARG A 65 -20.75 -23.47 -29.63
N ALA A 66 -20.69 -23.07 -30.90
CA ALA A 66 -19.53 -22.41 -31.48
C ALA A 66 -19.28 -21.06 -30.80
N ARG A 67 -20.30 -20.22 -30.63
CA ARG A 67 -20.19 -18.95 -29.89
C ARG A 67 -19.82 -19.15 -28.42
N ALA A 68 -20.35 -20.18 -27.77
CA ALA A 68 -19.98 -20.53 -26.40
C ALA A 68 -18.54 -21.06 -26.31
N ALA A 69 -18.07 -21.80 -27.32
CA ALA A 69 -16.69 -22.25 -27.42
C ALA A 69 -15.75 -21.08 -27.70
N GLU A 70 -16.13 -20.13 -28.56
CA GLU A 70 -15.40 -18.89 -28.81
C GLU A 70 -15.35 -17.99 -27.57
N ALA A 71 -16.46 -17.85 -26.84
CA ALA A 71 -16.50 -17.11 -25.59
C ALA A 71 -15.64 -17.78 -24.51
N LYS A 72 -15.71 -19.12 -24.39
CA LYS A 72 -14.82 -19.87 -23.51
C LYS A 72 -13.37 -19.77 -23.93
N ALA A 73 -13.05 -19.79 -25.22
CA ALA A 73 -11.69 -19.57 -25.72
C ALA A 73 -11.16 -18.16 -25.41
N LYS A 74 -12.06 -17.15 -25.33
CA LYS A 74 -11.72 -15.80 -24.85
C LYS A 74 -11.51 -15.74 -23.33
N GLU A 75 -12.19 -16.57 -22.54
CA GLU A 75 -12.02 -16.66 -21.07
C GLU A 75 -10.84 -17.57 -20.64
N SER A 76 -10.61 -18.69 -21.34
CA SER A 76 -9.53 -19.63 -21.06
C SER A 76 -8.30 -19.29 -21.91
N GLY A 77 -7.49 -18.37 -21.41
CA GLY A 77 -6.30 -17.78 -22.04
C GLY A 77 -5.41 -18.70 -22.88
N ASP A 78 -5.65 -18.69 -24.20
CA ASP A 78 -4.68 -19.05 -25.25
C ASP A 78 -4.95 -18.29 -26.58
N GLY A 79 -5.69 -17.19 -26.53
CA GLY A 79 -5.75 -16.21 -27.61
C GLY A 79 -5.08 -14.92 -27.13
N ASP A 80 -4.16 -14.36 -27.90
CA ASP A 80 -3.39 -13.14 -27.58
C ASP A 80 -4.23 -12.01 -26.95
N ILE A 81 -4.33 -11.99 -25.62
CA ILE A 81 -4.95 -10.89 -24.86
C ILE A 81 -4.06 -9.63 -24.95
N HIS A 82 -2.75 -9.83 -25.19
CA HIS A 82 -1.77 -8.78 -25.46
C HIS A 82 -0.81 -9.23 -26.59
N PRO A 83 -1.19 -9.03 -27.87
CA PRO A 83 -0.31 -9.31 -29.00
C PRO A 83 1.02 -8.55 -28.85
N GLY A 84 2.15 -9.24 -29.03
CA GLY A 84 3.50 -8.64 -28.96
C GLY A 84 4.11 -8.46 -27.55
N LEU A 85 3.35 -8.65 -26.46
CA LEU A 85 3.88 -8.48 -25.10
C LEU A 85 4.95 -9.54 -24.78
N GLY A 86 6.20 -9.11 -24.52
CA GLY A 86 7.32 -10.00 -24.23
C GLY A 86 7.99 -10.65 -25.45
N GLU A 87 7.53 -10.33 -26.67
CA GLU A 87 8.14 -10.76 -27.94
C GLU A 87 9.28 -9.83 -28.41
N GLU A 88 9.45 -8.68 -27.75
CA GLU A 88 10.51 -7.73 -28.03
C GLU A 88 11.90 -8.41 -28.01
N GLU A 89 12.71 -8.07 -29.03
CA GLU A 89 14.10 -8.48 -29.11
C GLU A 89 14.89 -7.80 -27.99
N GLU A 90 15.57 -8.60 -27.18
CA GLU A 90 16.22 -8.09 -25.98
C GLU A 90 17.54 -7.41 -26.35
N PRO A 91 17.81 -6.22 -25.80
CA PRO A 91 19.13 -5.62 -25.95
C PRO A 91 20.21 -6.60 -25.46
N HIS A 92 21.32 -6.69 -26.18
CA HIS A 92 22.42 -7.61 -25.86
C HIS A 92 22.95 -7.45 -24.41
N GLU A 93 22.84 -6.24 -23.85
CA GLU A 93 23.17 -5.92 -22.46
C GLU A 93 22.31 -6.67 -21.43
N VAL A 94 21.02 -6.84 -21.70
CA VAL A 94 20.07 -7.55 -20.82
C VAL A 94 20.34 -9.05 -20.87
N LEU A 95 20.67 -9.58 -22.04
CA LEU A 95 21.03 -10.98 -22.25
C LEU A 95 22.35 -11.37 -21.57
N SER A 96 23.29 -10.42 -21.46
CA SER A 96 24.59 -10.61 -20.82
C SER A 96 24.59 -10.35 -19.31
N SER A 97 23.42 -10.13 -18.72
CA SER A 97 23.29 -9.80 -17.30
C SER A 97 23.64 -10.97 -16.39
N ASP A 98 24.46 -10.71 -15.37
CA ASP A 98 24.92 -11.73 -14.43
C ASP A 98 23.89 -12.07 -13.34
N PRO A 99 23.55 -13.35 -13.10
CA PRO A 99 22.58 -13.76 -12.08
C PRO A 99 22.99 -13.38 -10.66
N LYS A 100 24.30 -13.26 -10.43
CA LYS A 100 24.86 -12.90 -9.12
C LYS A 100 24.62 -11.42 -8.81
N GLU A 101 24.54 -10.57 -9.82
CA GLU A 101 24.26 -9.15 -9.69
C GLU A 101 22.79 -8.80 -9.92
N TRP A 102 21.87 -9.71 -9.59
CA TRP A 102 20.43 -9.53 -9.83
C TRP A 102 19.83 -8.27 -9.20
N LYS A 103 20.41 -7.71 -8.11
CA LYS A 103 19.94 -6.43 -7.53
C LYS A 103 20.23 -5.23 -8.42
N LYS A 104 21.19 -5.36 -9.35
CA LYS A 104 21.61 -4.35 -10.33
C LYS A 104 21.04 -4.62 -11.73
N GLN A 105 20.05 -5.50 -11.86
CA GLN A 105 19.43 -5.75 -13.16
C GLN A 105 18.08 -5.04 -13.24
N ASP A 106 17.69 -4.59 -14.44
CA ASP A 106 16.33 -4.11 -14.67
C ASP A 106 15.37 -5.30 -14.84
N HIS A 107 14.66 -5.64 -13.77
CA HIS A 107 13.72 -6.76 -13.77
C HIS A 107 12.56 -6.59 -14.77
N TYR A 108 12.14 -5.35 -15.07
CA TYR A 108 11.10 -5.14 -16.09
C TYR A 108 11.66 -5.35 -17.49
N ALA A 109 12.88 -4.88 -17.77
CA ALA A 109 13.53 -5.13 -19.05
C ALA A 109 13.79 -6.62 -19.30
N VAL A 110 14.24 -7.36 -18.28
CA VAL A 110 14.46 -8.82 -18.35
C VAL A 110 13.19 -9.59 -18.71
N LEU A 111 12.02 -9.15 -18.23
CA LEU A 111 10.74 -9.76 -18.61
C LEU A 111 10.19 -9.25 -19.96
N GLY A 112 10.82 -8.26 -20.59
CA GLY A 112 10.26 -7.59 -21.79
C GLY A 112 9.06 -6.70 -21.47
N LEU A 113 9.01 -6.15 -20.25
CA LEU A 113 8.01 -5.19 -19.78
C LEU A 113 8.60 -3.78 -19.61
N GLY A 114 9.72 -3.49 -20.28
CA GLY A 114 10.43 -2.21 -20.18
C GLY A 114 9.59 -0.99 -20.55
N HIS A 115 8.65 -1.14 -21.50
CA HIS A 115 7.73 -0.06 -21.90
C HIS A 115 6.62 0.21 -20.86
N LEU A 116 6.25 -0.81 -20.06
CA LEU A 116 5.11 -0.77 -19.16
C LEU A 116 5.52 -0.53 -17.69
N ARG A 117 6.64 -1.10 -17.26
CA ARG A 117 7.26 -0.92 -15.93
C ARG A 117 6.25 -1.03 -14.78
N TYR A 118 6.20 -0.01 -13.91
CA TYR A 118 5.27 0.10 -12.79
C TYR A 118 3.79 0.10 -13.20
N LYS A 119 3.45 0.35 -14.47
CA LYS A 119 2.07 0.25 -14.98
C LYS A 119 1.69 -1.18 -15.39
N ALA A 120 2.61 -2.14 -15.33
CA ALA A 120 2.31 -3.52 -15.66
C ALA A 120 1.33 -4.15 -14.65
N SER A 121 0.27 -4.76 -15.15
CA SER A 121 -0.62 -5.61 -14.34
C SER A 121 0.08 -6.91 -13.97
N ASP A 122 -0.39 -7.57 -12.92
CA ASP A 122 0.11 -8.90 -12.52
C ASP A 122 -0.08 -9.93 -13.64
N ASP A 123 -1.12 -9.77 -14.47
CA ASP A 123 -1.34 -10.64 -15.63
C ASP A 123 -0.34 -10.39 -16.75
N HIS A 124 0.09 -9.14 -16.96
CA HIS A 124 1.18 -8.83 -17.89
C HIS A 124 2.48 -9.52 -17.46
N ILE A 125 2.78 -9.53 -16.15
CA ILE A 125 3.96 -10.18 -15.57
C ILE A 125 3.92 -11.69 -15.79
N LYS A 126 2.77 -12.33 -15.53
CA LYS A 126 2.59 -13.78 -15.75
C LYS A 126 2.71 -14.18 -17.21
N ILE A 127 2.10 -13.41 -18.13
CA ILE A 127 2.15 -13.69 -19.57
C ILE A 127 3.58 -13.51 -20.09
N ALA A 128 4.22 -12.38 -19.75
CA ALA A 128 5.59 -12.08 -20.14
C ALA A 128 6.57 -13.14 -19.63
N HIS A 129 6.46 -13.54 -18.37
CA HIS A 129 7.29 -14.61 -17.80
C HIS A 129 7.09 -15.95 -18.53
N ARG A 130 5.85 -16.38 -18.79
CA ARG A 130 5.59 -17.62 -19.54
C ARG A 130 6.23 -17.60 -20.92
N ARG A 131 6.11 -16.49 -21.65
CA ARG A 131 6.73 -16.32 -22.98
C ARG A 131 8.26 -16.35 -22.91
N LYS A 132 8.86 -15.65 -21.95
CA LYS A 132 10.32 -15.63 -21.77
C LYS A 132 10.88 -16.99 -21.35
N VAL A 133 10.19 -17.72 -20.47
CA VAL A 133 10.56 -19.09 -20.08
C VAL A 133 10.56 -20.01 -21.29
N LEU A 134 9.52 -19.98 -22.14
CA LEU A 134 9.45 -20.83 -23.34
C LEU A 134 10.54 -20.49 -24.38
N ARG A 135 10.97 -19.23 -24.45
CA ARG A 135 12.01 -18.76 -25.38
C ARG A 135 13.42 -19.08 -24.88
N HIS A 136 13.68 -18.89 -23.58
CA HIS A 136 15.02 -19.00 -22.98
C HIS A 136 15.19 -20.22 -22.07
N HIS A 137 14.33 -21.23 -22.17
CA HIS A 137 14.48 -22.45 -21.39
C HIS A 137 15.83 -23.13 -21.69
N PRO A 138 16.62 -23.53 -20.68
CA PRO A 138 17.95 -24.11 -20.88
C PRO A 138 17.91 -25.37 -21.75
N ASP A 139 16.86 -26.19 -21.63
CA ASP A 139 16.67 -27.42 -22.42
C ASP A 139 16.51 -27.16 -23.94
N LYS A 140 15.77 -26.11 -24.30
CA LYS A 140 15.54 -25.74 -25.70
C LYS A 140 16.78 -25.09 -26.31
N LYS A 141 17.48 -24.25 -25.55
CA LYS A 141 18.74 -23.61 -25.97
C LYS A 141 19.88 -24.60 -26.14
N ALA A 142 20.00 -25.59 -25.26
CA ALA A 142 20.98 -26.68 -25.36
C ALA A 142 20.80 -27.51 -26.64
N SER A 143 19.56 -27.64 -27.13
CA SER A 143 19.26 -28.35 -28.38
C SER A 143 19.59 -27.54 -29.64
N HIS A 144 19.53 -26.21 -29.57
CA HIS A 144 19.80 -25.32 -30.72
C HIS A 144 21.27 -24.92 -30.86
N HIS A 145 22.03 -24.83 -29.76
CA HIS A 145 23.46 -24.46 -29.80
C HIS A 145 24.36 -25.68 -29.54
N LYS A 146 24.68 -26.43 -30.60
CA LYS A 146 25.79 -27.40 -30.59
C LYS A 146 27.12 -26.65 -30.42
N GLY A 147 27.56 -26.40 -29.18
CA GLY A 147 28.97 -26.11 -28.89
C GLY A 147 29.33 -24.84 -28.11
N HIS A 148 28.40 -24.14 -27.44
CA HIS A 148 28.80 -23.02 -26.56
C HIS A 148 28.17 -23.10 -25.16
N GLY A 149 29.04 -23.42 -24.19
CA GLY A 149 29.09 -22.80 -22.85
C GLY A 149 28.00 -23.12 -21.83
N THR A 150 28.43 -23.62 -20.68
CA THR A 150 27.71 -23.75 -19.39
C THR A 150 27.12 -22.44 -18.82
N ASN A 151 27.13 -21.35 -19.59
CA ASN A 151 26.72 -20.01 -19.19
C ASN A 151 25.35 -19.60 -19.76
N ASP A 152 24.70 -20.44 -20.58
CA ASP A 152 23.43 -20.05 -21.24
C ASP A 152 22.18 -20.14 -20.32
N ASP A 153 22.35 -20.65 -19.10
CA ASP A 153 21.35 -20.65 -18.01
C ASP A 153 21.40 -19.37 -17.14
N SER A 154 22.41 -18.51 -17.35
CA SER A 154 22.52 -17.26 -16.59
C SER A 154 21.28 -16.39 -16.78
N PHE A 155 20.91 -16.14 -18.04
CA PHE A 155 19.75 -15.33 -18.37
C PHE A 155 18.43 -15.94 -17.85
N PHE A 156 18.30 -17.26 -17.88
CA PHE A 156 17.13 -17.95 -17.34
C PHE A 156 16.98 -17.75 -15.82
N LYS A 157 18.10 -17.82 -15.07
CA LYS A 157 18.12 -17.47 -13.64
C LYS A 157 17.75 -16.00 -13.40
N CYS A 158 18.19 -15.09 -14.27
CA CYS A 158 17.79 -13.67 -14.21
C CYS A 158 16.27 -13.50 -14.42
N ILE A 159 15.68 -14.23 -15.38
CA ILE A 159 14.22 -14.25 -15.62
C ILE A 159 13.47 -14.75 -14.38
N GLN A 160 13.91 -15.86 -13.78
CA GLN A 160 13.29 -16.39 -12.56
C GLN A 160 13.34 -15.38 -11.42
N LYS A 161 14.50 -14.75 -11.19
CA LYS A 161 14.67 -13.72 -10.16
C LYS A 161 13.83 -12.47 -10.43
N ALA A 162 13.74 -12.03 -11.69
CA ALA A 162 12.89 -10.90 -12.07
C ALA A 162 11.42 -11.19 -11.81
N HIS A 163 10.92 -12.37 -12.19
CA HIS A 163 9.55 -12.79 -11.93
C HIS A 163 9.28 -12.94 -10.42
N GLU A 164 10.20 -13.52 -9.65
CA GLU A 164 10.07 -13.65 -8.19
C GLU A 164 9.92 -12.28 -7.51
N THR A 165 10.72 -11.28 -7.93
CA THR A 165 10.66 -9.92 -7.41
C THR A 165 9.36 -9.21 -7.81
N LEU A 166 8.95 -9.31 -9.08
CA LEU A 166 7.81 -8.57 -9.62
C LEU A 166 6.45 -9.20 -9.29
N THR A 167 6.39 -10.51 -8.99
CA THR A 167 5.14 -11.19 -8.61
C THR A 167 4.73 -10.89 -7.18
N HIS A 168 5.69 -10.71 -6.26
CA HIS A 168 5.40 -10.38 -4.87
C HIS A 168 5.21 -8.87 -4.70
N SER A 169 4.02 -8.44 -4.26
CA SER A 169 3.67 -7.03 -4.13
C SER A 169 4.64 -6.22 -3.26
N GLU A 170 5.13 -6.80 -2.16
CA GLU A 170 6.09 -6.15 -1.27
C GLU A 170 7.46 -5.96 -1.94
N ARG A 171 8.01 -7.01 -2.56
CA ARG A 171 9.30 -6.97 -3.25
C ARG A 171 9.25 -6.08 -4.48
N ARG A 172 8.14 -6.11 -5.22
CA ARG A 172 7.87 -5.21 -6.34
C ARG A 172 7.89 -3.76 -5.87
N ARG A 173 7.23 -3.45 -4.74
CA ARG A 173 7.29 -2.10 -4.14
C ARG A 173 8.70 -1.70 -3.69
N GLN A 174 9.47 -2.61 -3.13
CA GLN A 174 10.88 -2.35 -2.76
C GLN A 174 11.72 -2.01 -4.00
N PHE A 175 11.51 -2.74 -5.10
CA PHE A 175 12.18 -2.50 -6.37
C PHE A 175 11.72 -1.17 -7.01
N ASP A 176 10.41 -0.95 -7.15
CA ASP A 176 9.82 0.26 -7.73
C ASP A 176 10.16 1.54 -6.93
N SER A 177 10.51 1.39 -5.65
CA SER A 177 10.98 2.50 -4.81
C SER A 177 12.32 3.07 -5.24
N VAL A 178 13.15 2.26 -5.92
CA VAL A 178 14.56 2.53 -6.24
C VAL A 178 14.84 2.42 -7.74
N ASP A 179 13.79 2.33 -8.56
CA ASP A 179 13.92 2.18 -10.02
C ASP A 179 14.75 3.33 -10.64
N TRP A 180 15.99 3.01 -10.95
CA TRP A 180 17.05 3.89 -11.45
C TRP A 180 16.90 4.29 -12.92
N ASN A 181 16.07 3.58 -13.67
CA ASN A 181 15.90 3.78 -15.10
C ASN A 181 14.75 4.76 -15.34
N ILE A 182 14.06 5.20 -14.29
CA ILE A 182 13.13 6.30 -14.37
C ILE A 182 13.96 7.56 -14.25
N ASN A 183 13.97 8.34 -15.34
CA ASN A 183 14.65 9.61 -15.34
C ASN A 183 13.99 10.53 -14.29
N ASP A 184 14.73 10.79 -13.22
CA ASP A 184 14.33 11.64 -12.11
C ASP A 184 14.62 13.13 -12.35
N ASP A 185 15.10 13.50 -13.54
CA ASP A 185 15.42 14.87 -13.95
C ASP A 185 14.29 15.84 -13.58
N ILE A 186 14.68 16.88 -12.85
CA ILE A 186 13.84 17.97 -12.42
C ILE A 186 14.11 19.12 -13.39
N PRO A 187 13.13 19.52 -14.22
CA PRO A 187 13.28 20.68 -15.09
C PRO A 187 13.61 21.93 -14.28
N ASP A 188 14.37 22.87 -14.87
CA ASP A 188 14.62 24.15 -14.22
C ASP A 188 13.35 25.01 -14.22
N PHE A 189 12.59 24.90 -13.12
CA PHE A 189 11.34 25.63 -12.91
C PHE A 189 11.50 27.15 -12.93
N LYS A 190 12.72 27.67 -12.73
CA LYS A 190 12.99 29.10 -12.76
C LYS A 190 12.93 29.66 -14.17
N THR A 191 13.51 28.97 -15.15
CA THR A 191 13.45 29.38 -16.56
C THR A 191 12.08 29.16 -17.15
N LEU A 192 11.44 28.03 -16.82
CA LEU A 192 10.07 27.70 -17.27
C LEU A 192 9.00 28.64 -16.70
N SER A 193 9.29 29.41 -15.65
CA SER A 193 8.34 30.40 -15.09
C SER A 193 7.86 31.45 -16.11
N SER A 194 8.63 31.66 -17.19
CA SER A 194 8.28 32.59 -18.26
C SER A 194 7.22 32.04 -19.22
N GLU A 195 7.07 30.71 -19.29
CA GLU A 195 6.15 29.98 -20.17
C GLU A 195 5.15 29.18 -19.30
N PRO A 196 4.00 29.78 -18.92
CA PRO A 196 3.14 29.23 -17.88
C PRO A 196 2.54 27.85 -18.20
N ASP A 197 2.23 27.59 -19.47
CA ASP A 197 1.67 26.29 -19.90
C ASP A 197 2.74 25.19 -19.88
N ALA A 198 3.96 25.51 -20.33
CA ALA A 198 5.10 24.60 -20.27
C ALA A 198 5.49 24.30 -18.81
N PHE A 199 5.41 25.29 -17.92
CA PHE A 199 5.59 25.11 -16.48
C PHE A 199 4.57 24.13 -15.90
N CYS A 200 3.27 24.31 -16.19
CA CYS A 200 2.23 23.42 -15.69
C CYS A 200 2.39 22.00 -16.21
N ALA A 201 2.76 21.81 -17.48
CA ALA A 201 3.03 20.50 -18.06
C ALA A 201 4.24 19.81 -17.40
N ALA A 202 5.35 20.55 -17.21
CA ALA A 202 6.55 20.06 -16.56
C ALA A 202 6.29 19.67 -15.10
N ALA A 203 5.63 20.55 -14.34
CA ALA A 203 5.27 20.29 -12.94
C ALA A 203 4.31 19.10 -12.82
N SER A 204 3.29 19.03 -13.70
CA SER A 204 2.36 17.90 -13.75
C SER A 204 3.10 16.58 -13.97
N ARG A 205 4.05 16.52 -14.91
CA ARG A 205 4.84 15.31 -15.17
C ARG A 205 5.63 14.88 -13.94
N VAL A 206 6.30 15.82 -13.27
CA VAL A 206 7.09 15.53 -12.07
C VAL A 206 6.19 15.07 -10.92
N PHE A 207 5.11 15.79 -10.61
CA PHE A 207 4.24 15.43 -9.48
C PHE A 207 3.38 14.20 -9.74
N ASN A 208 3.03 13.87 -10.98
CA ASN A 208 2.41 12.58 -11.30
C ASN A 208 3.39 11.41 -11.05
N ARG A 209 4.69 11.61 -11.36
CA ARG A 209 5.74 10.64 -11.06
C ARG A 209 5.96 10.49 -9.55
N GLU A 210 5.96 11.57 -8.78
CA GLU A 210 6.10 11.51 -7.32
C GLU A 210 4.83 10.97 -6.65
N GLY A 211 3.65 11.36 -7.15
CA GLY A 211 2.33 10.98 -6.64
C GLY A 211 2.09 9.48 -6.61
N ARG A 212 2.75 8.70 -7.48
CA ARG A 212 2.68 7.23 -7.46
C ARG A 212 3.10 6.63 -6.12
N PHE A 213 3.96 7.33 -5.37
CA PHE A 213 4.44 6.88 -4.05
C PHE A 213 3.50 7.25 -2.90
N SER A 214 2.38 7.94 -3.16
CA SER A 214 1.43 8.31 -2.10
C SER A 214 0.64 7.10 -1.61
N LYS A 215 0.52 6.95 -0.29
CA LYS A 215 -0.46 6.06 0.34
C LYS A 215 -1.89 6.59 0.24
N ASN A 216 -2.04 7.90 0.22
CA ASN A 216 -3.34 8.57 0.20
C ASN A 216 -3.74 8.80 -1.26
N GLN A 217 -4.89 8.25 -1.65
CA GLN A 217 -5.47 8.37 -2.99
C GLN A 217 -6.91 8.92 -2.87
N PRO A 218 -7.39 9.72 -3.84
CA PRO A 218 -6.71 10.11 -5.07
C PRO A 218 -5.67 11.23 -4.85
N VAL A 219 -4.57 11.18 -5.61
CA VAL A 219 -3.58 12.26 -5.65
C VAL A 219 -4.16 13.44 -6.45
N PRO A 220 -4.20 14.67 -5.90
CA PRO A 220 -4.61 15.84 -6.65
C PRO A 220 -3.70 16.10 -7.85
N ALA A 221 -4.30 16.36 -9.01
CA ALA A 221 -3.55 16.78 -10.19
C ALA A 221 -2.98 18.18 -9.99
N PHE A 222 -1.83 18.46 -10.61
CA PHE A 222 -1.23 19.80 -10.55
C PHE A 222 -2.17 20.87 -11.13
N GLY A 223 -2.89 20.54 -12.21
CA GLY A 223 -3.86 21.42 -12.88
C GLY A 223 -3.25 22.23 -14.02
N ASP A 224 -4.02 23.22 -14.45
CA ASP A 224 -3.72 24.14 -15.55
C ASP A 224 -3.72 25.61 -15.06
N MET A 225 -3.58 26.56 -15.99
CA MET A 225 -3.58 27.99 -15.66
C MET A 225 -4.95 28.51 -15.18
N THR A 226 -6.04 27.83 -15.53
CA THR A 226 -7.41 28.21 -15.18
C THR A 226 -7.86 27.68 -13.82
N SER A 227 -7.08 26.76 -13.23
CA SER A 227 -7.35 26.14 -11.94
C SER A 227 -7.66 27.16 -10.84
N SER A 228 -8.65 26.83 -10.02
CA SER A 228 -9.14 27.69 -8.95
C SER A 228 -8.15 27.75 -7.78
N LYS A 229 -8.23 28.83 -6.98
CA LYS A 229 -7.41 28.97 -5.78
C LYS A 229 -7.49 27.75 -4.85
N LYS A 230 -8.70 27.20 -4.66
CA LYS A 230 -8.93 26.05 -3.77
C LYS A 230 -8.24 24.77 -4.28
N GLU A 231 -8.24 24.55 -5.59
CA GLU A 231 -7.57 23.39 -6.19
C GLU A 231 -6.06 23.50 -6.07
N VAL A 232 -5.52 24.71 -6.31
CA VAL A 232 -4.08 24.98 -6.15
C VAL A 232 -3.65 24.81 -4.69
N GLU A 233 -4.37 25.39 -3.73
CA GLU A 233 -4.09 25.21 -2.30
C GLU A 233 -4.22 23.75 -1.87
N GLY A 234 -5.28 23.05 -2.28
CA GLY A 234 -5.48 21.63 -1.98
C GLY A 234 -4.38 20.73 -2.52
N PHE A 235 -3.83 21.04 -3.71
CA PHE A 235 -2.68 20.36 -4.26
C PHE A 235 -1.44 20.53 -3.36
N TYR A 236 -1.09 21.77 -3.00
CA TYR A 236 0.07 22.02 -2.16
C TYR A 236 -0.09 21.45 -0.74
N ASP A 237 -1.28 21.56 -0.16
CA ASP A 237 -1.59 20.98 1.15
C ASP A 237 -1.43 19.45 1.15
N PHE A 238 -1.83 18.78 0.08
CA PHE A 238 -1.61 17.34 -0.09
C PHE A 238 -0.12 17.00 -0.13
N PHE A 239 0.68 17.70 -0.94
CA PHE A 239 2.11 17.43 -1.08
C PHE A 239 2.94 17.86 0.14
N TYR A 240 2.51 18.86 0.91
CA TYR A 240 3.13 19.17 2.22
C TYR A 240 2.86 18.10 3.28
N ASN A 241 1.71 17.43 3.20
CA ASN A 241 1.31 16.31 4.06
C ASN A 241 1.53 14.94 3.40
N PHE A 242 2.43 14.87 2.40
CA PHE A 242 2.65 13.66 1.62
C PHE A 242 3.13 12.49 2.49
N ASP A 243 2.40 11.37 2.46
CA ASP A 243 2.81 10.12 3.10
C ASP A 243 3.23 9.10 2.05
N SER A 244 4.55 8.92 1.93
CA SER A 244 5.17 8.01 0.97
C SER A 244 5.19 6.56 1.47
N TRP A 245 4.68 5.65 0.64
CA TRP A 245 4.83 4.20 0.84
C TRP A 245 6.22 3.68 0.47
N ARG A 246 7.06 4.51 -0.16
CA ARG A 246 8.43 4.16 -0.57
C ARG A 246 9.22 3.56 0.60
N SER A 247 9.87 2.44 0.32
CA SER A 247 10.80 1.77 1.24
C SER A 247 12.17 1.64 0.57
N PHE A 248 13.23 1.74 1.35
CA PHE A 248 14.61 1.71 0.83
C PHE A 248 15.31 0.39 1.17
N GLU A 249 14.53 -0.67 1.33
CA GLU A 249 15.00 -2.04 1.68
C GLU A 249 15.83 -2.65 0.55
N TRP A 250 15.59 -2.27 -0.70
CA TRP A 250 16.40 -2.71 -1.83
C TRP A 250 17.90 -2.37 -1.67
N HIS A 251 18.20 -1.28 -0.95
CA HIS A 251 19.55 -0.82 -0.66
C HIS A 251 20.16 -1.41 0.63
N ASP A 252 19.48 -2.33 1.29
CA ASP A 252 20.04 -3.00 2.47
C ASP A 252 21.28 -3.81 2.04
N LYS A 253 22.44 -3.40 2.58
CA LYS A 253 23.77 -3.89 2.19
C LYS A 253 24.07 -5.26 2.79
N GLU A 254 23.51 -5.54 3.97
CA GLU A 254 23.78 -6.74 4.75
C GLU A 254 22.49 -7.57 4.83
N VAL A 255 22.36 -8.59 3.98
CA VAL A 255 21.28 -9.59 4.08
C VAL A 255 21.85 -10.76 4.87
N ASN A 256 21.64 -10.77 6.18
CA ASN A 256 22.23 -11.77 7.07
C ASN A 256 21.33 -13.00 7.25
N GLU A 257 20.85 -13.55 6.13
CA GLU A 257 20.00 -14.75 6.13
C GLU A 257 20.77 -16.02 6.54
N GLY A 258 22.11 -16.00 6.48
CA GLY A 258 22.99 -17.15 6.74
C GLY A 258 23.75 -17.17 8.09
N SER A 259 23.68 -16.14 8.94
CA SER A 259 24.32 -16.20 10.27
C SER A 259 23.42 -16.91 11.28
N ASP A 260 23.97 -17.87 12.02
CA ASP A 260 23.29 -18.56 13.11
C ASP A 260 23.25 -17.73 14.41
N SER A 261 24.00 -16.62 14.48
CA SER A 261 24.00 -15.72 15.64
C SER A 261 22.82 -14.76 15.60
N ARG A 262 21.94 -14.85 16.61
CA ARG A 262 20.80 -13.96 16.78
C ARG A 262 21.22 -12.49 16.98
N ASP A 263 22.34 -12.26 17.65
CA ASP A 263 22.85 -10.91 17.91
C ASP A 263 23.39 -10.25 16.63
N ASP A 264 24.04 -11.02 15.77
CA ASP A 264 24.49 -10.53 14.45
C ASP A 264 23.30 -10.19 13.56
N LYS A 265 22.26 -11.04 13.54
CA LYS A 265 20.99 -10.73 12.86
C LYS A 265 20.36 -9.45 13.39
N ARG A 266 20.34 -9.24 14.71
CA ARG A 266 19.78 -8.02 15.30
C ARG A 266 20.62 -6.77 15.00
N PHE A 267 21.94 -6.90 14.98
CA PHE A 267 22.85 -5.80 14.69
C PHE A 267 22.75 -5.35 13.22
N THR A 268 22.77 -6.30 12.29
CA THR A 268 22.62 -6.06 10.84
C THR A 268 21.27 -5.41 10.52
N GLU A 269 20.16 -5.93 11.07
CA GLU A 269 18.83 -5.31 10.94
C GLU A 269 18.77 -3.90 11.53
N LYS A 270 19.43 -3.65 12.67
CA LYS A 270 19.50 -2.31 13.26
C LYS A 270 20.23 -1.34 12.33
N LYS A 271 21.33 -1.77 11.70
CA LYS A 271 22.11 -0.97 10.74
C LYS A 271 21.29 -0.68 9.49
N ASN A 272 20.68 -1.69 8.88
CA ASN A 272 19.78 -1.55 7.72
C ASN A 272 18.62 -0.60 8.04
N LYS A 273 17.94 -0.79 9.16
CA LYS A 273 16.83 0.09 9.60
C LYS A 273 17.28 1.55 9.75
N SER A 274 18.49 1.80 10.27
CA SER A 274 19.02 3.15 10.38
C SER A 274 19.29 3.79 9.02
N GLU A 275 19.83 3.04 8.07
CA GLU A 275 20.09 3.48 6.70
C GLU A 275 18.79 3.72 5.90
N ARG A 276 17.77 2.87 6.10
CA ARG A 276 16.42 3.07 5.55
C ARG A 276 15.79 4.35 6.08
N ALA A 277 15.90 4.60 7.38
CA ALA A 277 15.39 5.82 8.00
C ALA A 277 16.11 7.08 7.49
N ARG A 278 17.43 7.00 7.28
CA ARG A 278 18.23 8.08 6.68
C ARG A 278 17.75 8.41 5.26
N ARG A 279 17.68 7.41 4.37
CA ARG A 279 17.20 7.59 2.99
C ARG A 279 15.76 8.11 2.93
N LYS A 280 14.88 7.61 3.80
CA LYS A 280 13.49 8.12 3.88
C LYS A 280 13.43 9.57 4.36
N LYS A 281 14.34 9.98 5.24
CA LYS A 281 14.46 11.39 5.65
C LYS A 281 14.95 12.27 4.48
N GLU A 282 15.95 11.80 3.75
CA GLU A 282 16.50 12.49 2.57
C GLU A 282 15.46 12.63 1.45
N ASP A 283 14.71 11.57 1.13
CA ASP A 283 13.64 11.62 0.11
C ASP A 283 12.49 12.57 0.50
N ASN A 284 12.08 12.54 1.78
CA ASN A 284 11.08 13.49 2.29
C ASN A 284 11.60 14.93 2.32
N ALA A 285 12.91 15.16 2.46
CA ALA A 285 13.50 16.49 2.37
C ALA A 285 13.51 16.97 0.92
N ARG A 286 14.01 16.11 0.00
CA ARG A 286 14.01 16.36 -1.44
C ARG A 286 12.62 16.71 -1.97
N LEU A 287 11.58 15.95 -1.59
CA LEU A 287 10.21 16.23 -2.04
C LEU A 287 9.71 17.58 -1.51
N ARG A 288 10.03 17.95 -0.26
CA ARG A 288 9.66 19.27 0.28
C ARG A 288 10.37 20.41 -0.44
N GLU A 289 11.67 20.27 -0.68
CA GLU A 289 12.45 21.25 -1.43
C GLU A 289 11.92 21.42 -2.86
N LEU A 290 11.52 20.32 -3.51
CA LEU A 290 10.86 20.35 -4.81
C LEU A 290 9.52 21.09 -4.75
N VAL A 291 8.68 20.83 -3.74
CA VAL A 291 7.40 21.52 -3.54
C VAL A 291 7.62 23.01 -3.33
N ASP A 292 8.59 23.40 -2.50
CA ASP A 292 8.93 24.80 -2.24
C ASP A 292 9.47 25.51 -3.50
N LEU A 293 10.30 24.81 -4.29
CA LEU A 293 10.82 25.29 -5.57
C LEU A 293 9.68 25.56 -6.56
N VAL A 294 8.72 24.64 -6.69
CA VAL A 294 7.58 24.85 -7.58
C VAL A 294 6.66 25.94 -7.06
N LEU A 295 6.34 25.95 -5.75
CA LEU A 295 5.48 26.97 -5.12
C LEU A 295 6.01 28.39 -5.33
N SER A 296 7.33 28.59 -5.18
CA SER A 296 7.95 29.91 -5.35
C SER A 296 7.93 30.42 -6.79
N ASN A 297 7.89 29.50 -7.76
CA ASN A 297 7.93 29.80 -9.18
C ASN A 297 6.57 29.75 -9.87
N ASP A 298 5.54 29.15 -9.25
CA ASP A 298 4.21 28.92 -9.83
C ASP A 298 3.53 30.24 -10.32
N PRO A 299 3.29 30.38 -11.64
CA PRO A 299 2.59 31.53 -12.22
C PRO A 299 1.16 31.73 -11.69
N ARG A 300 0.46 30.66 -11.32
CA ARG A 300 -0.93 30.70 -10.83
C ARG A 300 -1.01 31.31 -9.45
N ILE A 301 -0.02 31.04 -8.59
CA ILE A 301 0.07 31.67 -7.27
C ILE A 301 0.33 33.16 -7.41
N LYS A 302 1.17 33.57 -8.37
CA LYS A 302 1.40 34.99 -8.67
C LYS A 302 0.10 35.67 -9.12
N ARG A 303 -0.68 35.01 -10.01
CA ARG A 303 -2.01 35.46 -10.44
C ARG A 303 -2.98 35.60 -9.27
N ILE A 304 -3.15 34.54 -8.47
CA ILE A 304 -4.06 34.52 -7.31
C ILE A 304 -3.68 35.60 -6.31
N LYS A 305 -2.40 35.77 -5.97
CA LYS A 305 -1.94 36.84 -5.06
C LYS A 305 -2.23 38.24 -5.60
N ALA A 306 -2.10 38.44 -6.91
CA ALA A 306 -2.44 39.72 -7.55
C ALA A 306 -3.97 39.98 -7.50
N GLU A 307 -4.79 38.97 -7.78
CA GLU A 307 -6.25 39.04 -7.69
C GLU A 307 -6.71 39.32 -6.25
N GLU A 308 -6.13 38.66 -5.25
CA GLU A 308 -6.43 38.92 -3.83
C GLU A 308 -6.03 40.32 -3.39
N LYS A 309 -4.86 40.79 -3.82
CA LYS A 309 -4.42 42.17 -3.55
C LYS A 309 -5.39 43.17 -4.18
N ALA A 310 -5.77 42.96 -5.45
CA ALA A 310 -6.75 43.80 -6.14
C ALA A 310 -8.12 43.78 -5.46
N ALA A 311 -8.62 42.61 -5.07
CA ALA A 311 -9.88 42.46 -4.34
C ALA A 311 -9.84 43.15 -2.96
N ARG A 312 -8.71 43.07 -2.25
CA ARG A 312 -8.53 43.76 -0.96
C ARG A 312 -8.46 45.27 -1.16
N GLU A 313 -7.79 45.76 -2.20
CA GLU A 313 -7.73 47.17 -2.54
C GLU A 313 -9.09 47.71 -3.00
N ALA A 314 -9.86 46.93 -3.76
CA ALA A 314 -11.23 47.25 -4.15
C ALA A 314 -12.17 47.31 -2.94
N LYS A 315 -12.06 46.36 -1.99
CA LYS A 315 -12.80 46.41 -0.72
C LYS A 315 -12.39 47.61 0.14
N LYS A 316 -11.11 48.00 0.15
CA LYS A 316 -10.66 49.22 0.83
C LYS A 316 -11.19 50.50 0.16
N LYS A 317 -11.30 50.53 -1.17
CA LYS A 317 -11.87 51.66 -1.93
C LYS A 317 -13.40 51.74 -1.86
N GLY A 318 -14.09 50.59 -1.78
CA GLY A 318 -15.54 50.51 -1.63
C GLY A 318 -16.04 50.59 -0.18
N GLY A 319 -15.16 50.34 0.80
CA GLY A 319 -15.50 50.28 2.23
C GLY A 319 -15.48 51.61 2.98
N VAL A 320 -15.02 52.71 2.39
CA VAL A 320 -15.14 54.06 2.97
C VAL A 320 -15.29 55.07 1.82
N ALA A 321 -16.46 55.07 1.17
CA ALA A 321 -16.88 56.16 0.28
C ALA A 321 -17.56 57.31 1.07
N GLY A 322 -17.11 57.54 2.30
CA GLY A 322 -17.45 58.71 3.11
C GLY A 322 -16.23 59.60 3.25
N GLN A 323 -16.12 60.61 2.39
CA GLN A 323 -15.11 61.69 2.38
C GLN A 323 -13.68 61.30 1.98
N GLN A 324 -13.34 61.55 0.71
CA GLN A 324 -11.96 61.88 0.35
C GLN A 324 -11.93 63.15 -0.50
N LYS A 325 -11.62 64.26 0.20
CA LYS A 325 -11.03 65.47 -0.38
C LYS A 325 -9.77 65.09 -1.16
N GLN A 326 -9.59 65.73 -2.30
CA GLN A 326 -8.41 65.59 -3.16
C GLN A 326 -7.14 65.99 -2.37
N LEU A 327 -6.20 65.07 -2.26
CA LEU A 327 -4.92 65.26 -1.57
C LEU A 327 -3.79 65.45 -2.58
N SER A 328 -2.87 66.36 -2.26
CA SER A 328 -1.87 66.94 -3.16
C SER A 328 -0.66 66.00 -3.39
N ALA A 329 0.19 66.32 -4.38
CA ALA A 329 1.33 65.50 -4.81
C ALA A 329 2.37 65.19 -3.69
N ALA A 330 2.40 65.98 -2.61
CA ALA A 330 3.26 65.74 -1.45
C ALA A 330 2.77 64.57 -0.56
N GLU A 331 1.47 64.30 -0.53
CA GLU A 331 0.88 63.21 0.25
C GLU A 331 0.99 61.88 -0.50
N LYS A 332 0.96 61.89 -1.85
CA LYS A 332 1.25 60.68 -2.65
C LYS A 332 2.66 60.13 -2.41
N LYS A 333 3.67 61.00 -2.28
CA LYS A 333 5.05 60.57 -1.95
C LYS A 333 5.17 60.02 -0.53
N LYS A 334 4.52 60.64 0.46
CA LYS A 334 4.49 60.11 1.85
C LYS A 334 3.76 58.77 1.94
N LEU A 335 2.72 58.57 1.14
CA LEU A 335 1.95 57.33 1.10
C LEU A 335 2.67 56.21 0.33
N GLU A 336 3.51 56.54 -0.66
CA GLU A 336 4.42 55.59 -1.32
C GLU A 336 5.57 55.14 -0.40
N GLU A 337 6.13 56.07 0.38
CA GLU A 337 7.18 55.78 1.35
C GLU A 337 6.63 55.00 2.56
N GLN A 338 5.42 55.31 3.02
CA GLN A 338 4.68 54.49 4.00
C GLN A 338 4.29 53.13 3.44
N LYS A 339 3.93 53.01 2.15
CA LYS A 339 3.66 51.70 1.53
C LYS A 339 4.93 50.86 1.39
N LYS A 340 6.08 51.44 1.08
CA LYS A 340 7.37 50.72 1.08
C LYS A 340 7.77 50.27 2.48
N LYS A 341 7.61 51.13 3.50
CA LYS A 341 7.85 50.77 4.91
C LYS A 341 6.86 49.71 5.40
N GLU A 342 5.57 49.81 5.08
CA GLU A 342 4.58 48.77 5.39
C GLU A 342 4.83 47.45 4.63
N GLU A 343 5.37 47.48 3.42
CA GLU A 343 5.66 46.27 2.64
C GLU A 343 6.93 45.57 3.16
N GLU A 344 7.94 46.33 3.61
CA GLU A 344 9.08 45.78 4.34
C GLU A 344 8.68 45.23 5.71
N GLU A 345 7.77 45.91 6.42
CA GLU A 345 7.25 45.45 7.71
C GLU A 345 6.32 44.24 7.56
N LYS A 346 5.56 44.13 6.45
CA LYS A 346 4.80 42.93 6.07
C LYS A 346 5.70 41.76 5.68
N LYS A 347 6.78 41.99 4.91
CA LYS A 347 7.78 40.95 4.62
C LYS A 347 8.56 40.51 5.86
N ALA A 348 8.81 41.43 6.81
CA ALA A 348 9.43 41.10 8.09
C ALA A 348 8.48 40.33 9.02
N SER A 349 7.20 40.68 9.06
CA SER A 349 6.18 39.97 9.85
C SER A 349 5.81 38.61 9.23
N GLU A 350 5.75 38.46 7.91
CA GLU A 350 5.57 37.15 7.25
C GLU A 350 6.74 36.20 7.52
N LYS A 351 7.99 36.70 7.54
CA LYS A 351 9.16 35.92 7.97
C LYS A 351 9.04 35.48 9.43
N LYS A 352 8.60 36.37 10.32
CA LYS A 352 8.37 36.05 11.75
C LYS A 352 7.22 35.07 11.97
N VAL A 353 6.15 35.11 11.17
CA VAL A 353 5.02 34.16 11.24
C VAL A 353 5.42 32.77 10.72
N SER A 354 6.26 32.70 9.68
CA SER A 354 6.85 31.45 9.19
C SER A 354 7.80 30.80 10.22
N GLU A 355 8.60 31.60 10.93
CA GLU A 355 9.46 31.12 12.02
C GLU A 355 8.67 30.71 13.27
N ALA A 356 7.64 31.48 13.65
CA ALA A 356 6.73 31.13 14.75
C ALA A 356 5.96 29.83 14.47
N SER A 357 5.47 29.62 13.24
CA SER A 357 4.79 28.37 12.85
C SER A 357 5.71 27.14 12.92
N LYS A 358 7.00 27.30 12.61
CA LYS A 358 8.01 26.24 12.78
C LYS A 358 8.31 25.99 14.25
N ALA A 359 8.46 27.05 15.05
CA ALA A 359 8.68 26.96 16.50
C ALA A 359 7.49 26.30 17.23
N ASP A 360 6.24 26.65 16.87
CA ASP A 360 5.03 26.06 17.47
C ASP A 360 4.84 24.59 17.06
N ARG A 361 5.14 24.23 15.80
CA ARG A 361 5.11 22.83 15.34
C ARG A 361 6.23 21.99 15.96
N GLU A 362 7.40 22.57 16.20
CA GLU A 362 8.51 21.89 16.87
C GLU A 362 8.27 21.78 18.38
N ALA A 363 7.71 22.81 19.01
CA ALA A 363 7.30 22.80 20.42
C ALA A 363 6.18 21.78 20.67
N THR A 364 5.17 21.70 19.80
CA THR A 364 4.10 20.70 19.91
C THR A 364 4.61 19.27 19.66
N LYS A 365 5.58 19.06 18.75
CA LYS A 365 6.27 17.77 18.59
C LYS A 365 7.11 17.39 19.80
N LYS A 366 7.89 18.33 20.34
CA LYS A 366 8.69 18.13 21.56
C LYS A 366 7.79 17.85 22.76
N ALA A 367 6.66 18.54 22.89
CA ALA A 367 5.66 18.28 23.93
C ALA A 367 5.02 16.90 23.80
N LYS A 368 4.57 16.50 22.60
CA LYS A 368 4.02 15.14 22.35
C LYS A 368 5.05 14.04 22.58
N GLU A 369 6.31 14.27 22.24
CA GLU A 369 7.41 13.33 22.49
C GLU A 369 7.74 13.24 23.99
N ALA A 370 7.74 14.37 24.71
CA ALA A 370 7.91 14.40 26.16
C ALA A 370 6.78 13.66 26.89
N VAL A 371 5.52 13.86 26.48
CA VAL A 371 4.36 13.12 27.00
C VAL A 371 4.53 11.61 26.76
N ARG A 372 4.92 11.18 25.56
CA ARG A 372 5.19 9.76 25.26
C ARG A 372 6.34 9.18 26.07
N LYS A 373 7.41 9.95 26.32
CA LYS A 373 8.53 9.52 27.17
C LYS A 373 8.09 9.38 28.63
N ASN A 374 7.25 10.28 29.12
CA ASN A 374 6.71 10.24 30.48
C ASN A 374 5.75 9.07 30.67
N LEU A 375 4.82 8.84 29.73
CA LEU A 375 3.92 7.67 29.74
C LEU A 375 4.70 6.35 29.78
N LYS A 376 5.78 6.22 29.00
CA LYS A 376 6.65 5.03 29.05
C LYS A 376 7.35 4.84 30.40
N LYS A 377 7.79 5.94 31.02
CA LYS A 377 8.41 5.91 32.36
C LYS A 377 7.41 5.50 33.43
N TRP A 378 6.21 6.09 33.42
CA TRP A 378 5.14 5.78 34.37
C TRP A 378 4.63 4.35 34.21
N LYS A 379 4.42 3.90 32.96
CA LYS A 379 4.13 2.49 32.64
C LYS A 379 5.16 1.54 33.23
N LYS A 380 6.45 1.83 33.04
CA LYS A 380 7.53 0.99 33.55
C LYS A 380 7.56 0.96 35.08
N ALA A 381 7.33 2.09 35.74
CA ALA A 381 7.26 2.16 37.20
C ALA A 381 6.12 1.30 37.75
N ILE A 382 4.92 1.39 37.16
CA ILE A 382 3.77 0.57 37.56
C ILE A 382 4.04 -0.91 37.28
N ALA A 383 4.59 -1.26 36.11
CA ALA A 383 4.94 -2.64 35.77
C ALA A 383 5.99 -3.22 36.74
N THR A 384 6.99 -2.45 37.15
CA THR A 384 7.98 -2.88 38.15
C THR A 384 7.31 -3.19 39.50
N ILE A 385 6.31 -2.40 39.92
CA ILE A 385 5.58 -2.66 41.16
C ILE A 385 4.72 -3.92 41.03
N ILE A 386 4.08 -4.15 39.88
CA ILE A 386 3.35 -5.40 39.60
C ILE A 386 4.28 -6.62 39.65
N THR A 387 5.47 -6.52 39.04
CA THR A 387 6.49 -7.58 39.10
C THR A 387 6.99 -7.82 40.53
N ASN A 388 7.27 -6.76 41.29
CA ASN A 388 7.70 -6.85 42.69
C ASN A 388 6.60 -7.40 43.62
N SER A 389 5.34 -7.28 43.20
CA SER A 389 4.16 -7.80 43.90
C SER A 389 3.82 -9.24 43.48
N ASN A 390 4.75 -9.95 42.84
CA ASN A 390 4.54 -11.30 42.28
C ASN A 390 3.27 -11.41 41.42
N TYR A 391 2.98 -10.39 40.60
CA TYR A 391 1.77 -10.36 39.77
C TYR A 391 0.48 -10.56 40.58
N PHE A 392 0.48 -10.08 41.83
CA PHE A 392 -0.61 -10.20 42.80
C PHE A 392 -1.10 -11.64 43.04
N GLN A 393 -0.22 -12.63 42.87
CA GLN A 393 -0.48 -14.03 43.20
C GLN A 393 -0.12 -14.29 44.67
N ALA A 394 -0.70 -15.33 45.26
CA ALA A 394 -0.49 -15.67 46.65
C ALA A 394 1.00 -15.91 46.96
N GLU A 395 1.43 -15.54 48.17
CA GLU A 395 2.82 -15.75 48.61
C GLU A 395 3.16 -17.25 48.55
N GLY A 396 4.19 -17.59 47.77
CA GLY A 396 4.65 -18.97 47.57
C GLY A 396 4.17 -19.66 46.29
N THR A 397 3.29 -19.06 45.50
CA THR A 397 2.93 -19.57 44.15
C THR A 397 3.84 -19.01 43.06
N ALA A 398 4.38 -19.89 42.21
CA ALA A 398 5.15 -19.50 41.04
C ALA A 398 4.22 -18.83 40.00
N PRO A 399 4.63 -17.71 39.40
CA PRO A 399 3.74 -16.94 38.54
C PRO A 399 3.39 -17.70 37.26
N ILE A 400 2.11 -18.00 37.08
CA ILE A 400 1.59 -18.68 35.89
C ILE A 400 1.79 -17.74 34.67
N PRO A 401 2.45 -18.20 33.57
CA PRO A 401 2.74 -17.37 32.40
C PRO A 401 1.52 -16.66 31.80
N GLN A 402 0.37 -17.34 31.77
CA GLN A 402 -0.88 -16.77 31.25
C GLN A 402 -1.41 -15.59 32.09
N VAL A 403 -1.20 -15.62 33.41
CA VAL A 403 -1.64 -14.54 34.32
C VAL A 403 -0.73 -13.32 34.18
N ILE A 404 0.57 -13.54 33.99
CA ILE A 404 1.54 -12.48 33.71
C ILE A 404 1.17 -11.73 32.43
N GLU A 405 0.92 -12.47 31.34
CA GLU A 405 0.56 -11.89 30.04
C GLU A 405 -0.75 -11.09 30.12
N ARG A 406 -1.76 -11.62 30.83
CA ARG A 406 -3.03 -10.92 31.05
C ARG A 406 -2.88 -9.63 31.83
N GLN A 407 -2.17 -9.65 32.96
CA GLN A 407 -1.99 -8.44 33.77
C GLN A 407 -1.17 -7.35 33.07
N LEU A 408 -0.16 -7.74 32.29
CA LEU A 408 0.59 -6.78 31.48
C LEU A 408 -0.26 -6.23 30.33
N SER A 409 -1.10 -7.05 29.70
CA SER A 409 -2.04 -6.61 28.66
C SER A 409 -3.15 -5.70 29.20
N GLU A 410 -3.64 -5.97 30.41
CA GLU A 410 -4.61 -5.11 31.09
C GLU A 410 -3.98 -3.77 31.49
N LEU A 411 -2.71 -3.77 31.94
CA LEU A 411 -1.98 -2.53 32.23
C LEU A 411 -1.82 -1.67 30.96
N ASP A 412 -1.54 -2.31 29.83
CA ASP A 412 -1.42 -1.64 28.54
C ASP A 412 -2.74 -0.99 28.12
N SER A 413 -3.84 -1.73 28.29
CA SER A 413 -5.20 -1.25 28.00
C SER A 413 -5.62 -0.12 28.93
N LEU A 414 -5.22 -0.19 30.21
CA LEU A 414 -5.49 0.85 31.21
C LEU A 414 -4.80 2.18 30.83
N ILE A 415 -3.53 2.11 30.41
CA ILE A 415 -2.74 3.28 30.02
C ILE A 415 -3.22 3.90 28.71
N GLU A 416 -3.81 3.12 27.80
CA GLU A 416 -4.40 3.63 26.56
C GLU A 416 -5.73 4.36 26.80
N LEU A 417 -6.49 3.96 27.82
CA LEU A 417 -7.78 4.55 28.15
C LEU A 417 -7.70 5.79 29.07
N LEU A 418 -6.57 5.98 29.77
CA LEU A 418 -6.35 7.09 30.71
C LEU A 418 -5.66 8.29 30.05
N GLU A 419 -6.00 9.49 30.50
CA GLU A 419 -5.28 10.70 30.12
C GLU A 419 -3.88 10.75 30.78
N PRO A 420 -2.88 11.47 30.20
CA PRO A 420 -1.53 11.48 30.74
C PRO A 420 -1.41 11.96 32.19
N GLU A 421 -2.29 12.87 32.63
CA GLU A 421 -2.32 13.34 34.02
C GLU A 421 -2.80 12.24 34.98
N ASP A 422 -3.85 11.50 34.59
CA ASP A 422 -4.35 10.37 35.39
C ASP A 422 -3.35 9.22 35.52
N VAL A 423 -2.54 8.96 34.49
CA VAL A 423 -1.48 7.93 34.54
C VAL A 423 -0.37 8.33 35.52
N LYS A 424 -0.06 9.64 35.61
CA LYS A 424 0.89 10.17 36.59
C LYS A 424 0.35 10.01 38.01
N ASP A 425 -0.91 10.35 38.24
CA ASP A 425 -1.57 10.21 39.53
C ASP A 425 -1.68 8.76 39.97
N LEU A 426 -1.99 7.85 39.03
CA LEU A 426 -2.00 6.41 39.27
C LEU A 426 -0.61 5.92 39.71
N LYS A 427 0.44 6.33 39.00
CA LYS A 427 1.83 6.00 39.36
C LYS A 427 2.17 6.47 40.77
N GLU A 428 1.86 7.72 41.13
CA GLU A 428 2.16 8.27 42.47
C GLU A 428 1.35 7.58 43.58
N LYS A 429 0.09 7.23 43.32
CA LYS A 429 -0.74 6.50 44.28
C LYS A 429 -0.23 5.07 44.49
N ILE A 430 0.15 4.37 43.43
CA ILE A 430 0.69 3.00 43.52
C ILE A 430 2.06 3.01 44.23
N GLU A 431 2.93 3.97 43.94
CA GLU A 431 4.22 4.09 44.65
C GLU A 431 4.05 4.39 46.14
N LYS A 432 3.04 5.19 46.52
CA LYS A 432 2.70 5.44 47.93
C LYS A 432 2.08 4.23 48.62
N ALA A 433 1.30 3.45 47.89
CA ALA A 433 0.62 2.25 48.40
C ALA A 433 1.58 1.07 48.66
N GLY A 434 2.73 1.03 47.98
CA GLY A 434 3.73 -0.04 48.13
C GLY A 434 3.43 -1.28 47.26
N ASN A 435 4.03 -2.42 47.59
CA ASN A 435 3.85 -3.67 46.84
C ASN A 435 2.71 -4.52 47.41
N GLY A 436 2.13 -5.40 46.59
CA GLY A 436 1.15 -6.41 46.99
C GLY A 436 -0.31 -5.95 46.88
N GLU A 437 -1.14 -6.40 47.81
CA GLU A 437 -2.58 -6.08 47.89
C GLU A 437 -2.92 -4.56 47.85
N PRO A 438 -2.17 -3.65 48.50
CA PRO A 438 -2.50 -2.22 48.45
C PRO A 438 -2.30 -1.61 47.05
N ALA A 439 -1.31 -2.06 46.27
CA ALA A 439 -1.17 -1.66 44.87
C ALA A 439 -2.31 -2.20 43.99
N LYS A 440 -2.78 -3.42 44.26
CA LYS A 440 -3.94 -4.01 43.56
C LYS A 440 -5.22 -3.23 43.82
N ALA A 441 -5.43 -2.76 45.05
CA ALA A 441 -6.60 -1.95 45.42
C ALA A 441 -6.65 -0.62 44.65
N VAL A 442 -5.52 0.06 44.48
CA VAL A 442 -5.42 1.32 43.71
C VAL A 442 -5.70 1.09 42.22
N LEU A 443 -5.23 -0.02 41.65
CA LEU A 443 -5.54 -0.40 40.26
C LEU A 443 -7.03 -0.69 40.07
N LYS A 444 -7.65 -1.45 40.99
CA LYS A 444 -9.09 -1.75 40.98
C LYS A 444 -9.94 -0.49 41.13
N GLU A 445 -9.58 0.42 42.03
CA GLU A 445 -10.29 1.69 42.22
C GLU A 445 -10.29 2.51 40.93
N LYS A 446 -9.13 2.62 40.26
CA LYS A 446 -9.02 3.36 39.00
C LYS A 446 -9.71 2.66 37.82
N VAL A 447 -9.75 1.33 37.79
CA VAL A 447 -10.56 0.57 36.81
C VAL A 447 -12.06 0.76 37.06
N ALA A 448 -12.51 0.81 38.31
CA ALA A 448 -13.91 1.06 38.66
C ALA A 448 -14.37 2.47 38.24
N VAL A 449 -13.49 3.47 38.34
CA VAL A 449 -13.76 4.85 37.88
C VAL A 449 -13.93 4.93 36.35
N LEU A 450 -13.36 4.00 35.58
CA LEU A 450 -13.52 3.97 34.12
C LEU A 450 -14.93 3.52 33.67
N GLY A 451 -15.73 2.90 34.56
CA GLY A 451 -17.13 2.55 34.31
C GLY A 451 -17.33 1.81 32.98
N GLU A 452 -18.22 2.32 32.13
CA GLU A 452 -18.54 1.75 30.81
C GLU A 452 -17.34 1.67 29.85
N LYS A 453 -16.32 2.54 29.99
CA LYS A 453 -15.15 2.56 29.10
C LYS A 453 -14.22 1.35 29.31
N GLY A 454 -14.31 0.70 30.46
CA GLY A 454 -13.51 -0.48 30.84
C GLY A 454 -14.27 -1.82 30.79
N ALA A 455 -15.56 -1.82 30.42
CA ALA A 455 -16.40 -3.01 30.49
C ALA A 455 -15.84 -4.17 29.65
N GLY A 456 -15.63 -5.32 30.30
CA GLY A 456 -15.13 -6.56 29.66
C GLY A 456 -13.64 -6.57 29.28
N LYS A 457 -12.88 -5.51 29.60
CA LYS A 457 -11.44 -5.39 29.26
C LYS A 457 -10.50 -5.71 30.42
N PHE A 458 -11.02 -5.75 31.65
CA PHE A 458 -10.26 -6.02 32.86
C PHE A 458 -10.85 -7.24 33.56
N SER A 459 -10.02 -8.23 33.85
CA SER A 459 -10.35 -9.49 34.52
C SER A 459 -9.52 -9.67 35.79
N GLU A 460 -8.28 -9.20 35.78
CA GLU A 460 -7.35 -9.26 36.91
C GLU A 460 -7.41 -7.97 37.75
N PHE A 461 -7.68 -6.83 37.11
CA PHE A 461 -7.85 -5.53 37.75
C PHE A 461 -9.32 -5.12 37.95
N ALA A 462 -10.28 -6.02 37.72
CA ALA A 462 -11.71 -5.81 37.99
C ALA A 462 -12.10 -6.04 39.45
#